data_AF-A0A1Q6TZU7-F1
#
_entry.id   AF-A0A1Q6TZU7-F1
#
_cell.length_a   1.000
_cell.length_b   1.000
_cell.length_c   1.000
_cell.angle_alpha   90.00
_cell.angle_beta   90.00
_cell.angle_gamma   90.00
#
_symmetry.space_group_name_H-M   'P 1'
#
loop_
_entity.id
_entity.type
_entity.pdbx_description
1 polymer ?
#
loop_
_entity_poly.entity_id
_entity_poly.type
_entity_poly.pdbx_seq_one_letter_code
_entity_poly.pdbx_strand_id
1 'polypeptide(L)'
;MISPVNFTGIKNAGYARAYTQLDGNNSTRTVINMQLTDDENKDLSEYKKLIKENPSLENKVNKDFLNIEMETIDIGETFLTRAKMNGEIITPVPEQMPLLNFMSNIVKRIANFKAKDFKSDEDFHYTNEAKLGLFYNVPLEYFMDGSAGRLDLLEGTDLAEKFDLYMNDPNIELSEEDEEKLFDAEDGICEVLHNPQYVKNGALYMGAVLKGYNNIKTYS
;
A
#
# COMPACT_ATOMS: atom_id res chain seq x y z
N MET A 1 -2.30 5.92 36.96
CA MET A 1 -2.87 6.65 35.79
C MET A 1 -2.07 6.21 34.59
N ILE A 2 -2.67 5.41 33.70
CA ILE A 2 -2.08 5.07 32.41
C ILE A 2 -2.31 6.33 31.55
N SER A 3 -1.24 7.01 31.12
CA SER A 3 -1.39 8.11 30.18
C SER A 3 -2.16 7.63 28.96
N PRO A 4 -3.14 8.39 28.44
CA PRO A 4 -3.76 8.04 27.18
C PRO A 4 -2.65 7.92 26.14
N VAL A 5 -2.61 6.78 25.46
CA VAL A 5 -1.70 6.59 24.33
C VAL A 5 -2.17 7.59 23.27
N ASN A 6 -1.43 8.67 23.09
CA ASN A 6 -1.72 9.64 22.03
C ASN A 6 -1.27 9.02 20.71
N PHE A 7 -2.22 8.73 19.83
CA PHE A 7 -1.97 8.15 18.51
C PHE A 7 -2.03 9.25 17.46
N THR A 8 -1.17 9.18 16.44
CA THR A 8 -1.04 10.19 15.38
C THR A 8 -2.20 10.22 14.37
N GLY A 9 -3.27 9.46 14.61
CA GLY A 9 -4.39 9.24 13.67
C GLY A 9 -4.15 8.15 12.62
N ILE A 10 -3.01 7.44 12.69
CA ILE A 10 -2.61 6.38 11.75
C ILE A 10 -2.05 5.20 12.55
N LYS A 11 -2.45 3.98 12.20
CA LYS A 11 -1.82 2.73 12.68
C LYS A 11 -1.73 1.69 11.56
N ASN A 12 -1.00 0.60 11.81
CA ASN A 12 -0.86 -0.55 10.92
C ASN A 12 -0.45 -0.15 9.50
N ALA A 13 0.43 0.85 9.39
CA ALA A 13 0.87 1.33 8.10
C ALA A 13 1.77 0.29 7.43
N GLY A 14 1.56 0.08 6.14
CA GLY A 14 2.36 -0.80 5.28
C GLY A 14 2.75 -0.06 4.01
N TYR A 15 3.89 -0.45 3.46
CA TYR A 15 4.38 0.07 2.19
C TYR A 15 4.83 -1.10 1.32
N ALA A 16 4.42 -1.06 0.06
CA ALA A 16 4.85 -2.02 -0.94
C ALA A 16 5.13 -1.33 -2.26
N ARG A 17 6.09 -1.88 -3.02
CA ARG A 17 6.31 -1.51 -4.40
C ARG A 17 6.44 -2.79 -5.22
N ALA A 18 5.75 -2.81 -6.36
CA ALA A 18 5.75 -3.94 -7.27
C ALA A 18 5.97 -3.49 -8.70
N TYR A 19 6.72 -4.29 -9.45
CA TYR A 19 6.83 -4.21 -10.89
C TYR A 19 5.72 -5.07 -11.51
N THR A 20 4.87 -4.47 -12.33
CA THR A 20 3.71 -5.11 -12.92
C THR A 20 3.66 -4.88 -14.43
N GLN A 21 2.69 -5.48 -15.11
CA GLN A 21 2.33 -5.13 -16.49
C GLN A 21 0.90 -4.63 -16.56
N LEU A 22 0.66 -3.58 -17.34
CA LEU A 22 -0.68 -3.06 -17.62
C LEU A 22 -0.81 -2.79 -19.11
N ASP A 23 -1.79 -3.41 -19.76
CA ASP A 23 -2.04 -3.28 -21.21
C ASP A 23 -0.79 -3.56 -22.07
N GLY A 24 0.01 -4.55 -21.65
CA GLY A 24 1.27 -4.92 -22.32
C GLY A 24 2.46 -3.99 -22.05
N ASN A 25 2.28 -2.96 -21.22
CA ASN A 25 3.32 -2.01 -20.84
C ASN A 25 3.89 -2.34 -19.46
N ASN A 26 5.19 -2.09 -19.28
CA ASN A 26 5.81 -2.17 -17.96
C ASN A 26 5.22 -1.09 -17.05
N SER A 27 4.90 -1.47 -15.81
CA SER A 27 4.32 -0.57 -14.82
C SER A 27 4.99 -0.78 -13.47
N THR A 28 4.98 0.25 -12.65
CA THR A 28 5.34 0.19 -11.24
C THR A 28 4.16 0.67 -10.42
N ARG A 29 3.76 -0.13 -9.42
CA ARG A 29 2.77 0.25 -8.42
C ARG A 29 3.48 0.47 -7.10
N THR A 30 3.33 1.66 -6.53
CA THR A 30 3.86 2.02 -5.22
C THR A 30 2.68 2.32 -4.32
N VAL A 31 2.51 1.59 -3.21
CA VAL A 31 1.33 1.68 -2.35
C VAL A 31 1.74 1.92 -0.90
N ILE A 32 1.04 2.82 -0.22
CA ILE A 32 1.01 2.87 1.24
C ILE A 32 -0.41 2.55 1.68
N ASN A 33 -0.55 1.52 2.49
CA ASN A 33 -1.78 1.12 3.16
C ASN A 33 -1.71 1.51 4.63
N MET A 34 -2.84 1.87 5.23
CA MET A 34 -2.91 2.14 6.67
C MET A 34 -4.33 2.07 7.19
N GLN A 35 -4.46 1.90 8.50
CA GLN A 35 -5.69 2.17 9.22
C GLN A 35 -5.70 3.61 9.75
N LEU A 36 -6.78 4.33 9.48
CA LEU A 36 -7.01 5.68 10.00
C LEU A 36 -7.76 5.61 11.34
N THR A 37 -7.41 6.51 12.26
CA THR A 37 -8.08 6.67 13.55
C THR A 37 -8.38 8.15 13.83
N ASP A 38 -9.26 8.43 14.80
CA ASP A 38 -9.67 9.79 15.16
C ASP A 38 -8.99 10.34 16.43
N ASP A 39 -7.96 9.67 16.93
CA ASP A 39 -7.41 9.95 18.27
C ASP A 39 -6.81 11.36 18.40
N GLU A 40 -5.96 11.80 17.45
CA GLU A 40 -5.42 13.17 17.43
C GLU A 40 -5.89 14.00 16.23
N ASN A 41 -5.76 13.48 15.01
CA ASN A 41 -5.91 14.27 13.78
C ASN A 41 -7.28 14.14 13.10
N LYS A 42 -8.19 13.33 13.65
CA LYS A 42 -9.53 13.08 13.06
C LYS A 42 -9.49 12.62 11.60
N ASP A 43 -8.44 11.89 11.21
CA ASP A 43 -8.21 11.52 9.81
C ASP A 43 -9.29 10.59 9.29
N LEU A 44 -9.79 9.69 10.14
CA LEU A 44 -10.87 8.77 9.78
C LEU A 44 -12.16 9.54 9.51
N SER A 45 -12.49 10.52 10.35
CA SER A 45 -13.62 11.42 10.16
C SER A 45 -13.49 12.27 8.90
N GLU A 46 -12.30 12.82 8.62
CA GLU A 46 -12.04 13.60 7.39
C GLU A 46 -12.17 12.74 6.14
N TYR A 47 -11.56 11.56 6.14
CA TYR A 47 -11.68 10.57 5.08
C TYR A 47 -13.15 10.20 4.81
N LYS A 48 -13.91 9.85 5.85
CA LYS A 48 -15.34 9.53 5.74
C LYS A 48 -16.16 10.68 5.17
N LYS A 49 -15.80 11.93 5.49
CA LYS A 49 -16.44 13.11 4.91
C LYS A 49 -16.13 13.23 3.41
N LEU A 50 -14.86 13.04 3.02
CA LEU A 50 -14.42 13.16 1.62
C LEU A 50 -15.04 12.10 0.71
N ILE A 51 -15.18 10.86 1.18
CA ILE A 51 -15.73 9.76 0.37
C ILE A 51 -17.25 9.69 0.38
N LYS A 52 -17.95 10.48 1.22
CA LYS A 52 -19.42 10.44 1.31
C LYS A 52 -20.09 10.70 -0.04
N GLU A 53 -19.51 11.58 -0.85
CA GLU A 53 -19.99 11.92 -2.19
C GLU A 53 -19.39 11.01 -3.28
N ASN A 54 -18.39 10.19 -2.92
CA ASN A 54 -17.70 9.25 -3.81
C ASN A 54 -17.56 7.88 -3.14
N PRO A 55 -18.64 7.11 -2.93
CA PRO A 55 -18.60 5.86 -2.16
C PRO A 55 -17.68 4.77 -2.75
N SER A 56 -17.34 4.86 -4.05
CA SER A 56 -16.36 3.96 -4.67
C SER A 56 -14.96 4.08 -4.08
N LEU A 57 -14.66 5.20 -3.41
CA LEU A 57 -13.40 5.42 -2.69
C LEU A 57 -13.35 4.72 -1.33
N GLU A 58 -14.44 4.09 -0.86
CA GLU A 58 -14.42 3.32 0.38
C GLU A 58 -13.58 2.04 0.22
N ASN A 59 -12.77 1.73 1.23
CA ASN A 59 -11.94 0.54 1.20
C ASN A 59 -12.78 -0.72 1.47
N LYS A 60 -12.73 -1.68 0.54
CA LYS A 60 -13.54 -2.91 0.57
C LYS A 60 -13.05 -3.96 1.55
N VAL A 61 -11.79 -3.92 1.95
CA VAL A 61 -11.21 -4.84 2.94
C VAL A 61 -11.61 -4.38 4.35
N ASN A 62 -11.46 -3.09 4.63
CA ASN A 62 -11.83 -2.50 5.90
C ASN A 62 -12.19 -1.01 5.72
N LYS A 63 -13.39 -0.60 6.15
CA LYS A 63 -13.89 0.78 5.98
C LYS A 63 -13.05 1.87 6.64
N ASP A 64 -12.20 1.52 7.60
CA ASP A 64 -11.31 2.46 8.29
C ASP A 64 -9.90 2.50 7.65
N PHE A 65 -9.68 1.76 6.56
CA PHE A 65 -8.41 1.70 5.85
C PHE A 65 -8.37 2.66 4.66
N LEU A 66 -7.14 3.09 4.36
CA LEU A 66 -6.80 3.92 3.23
C LEU A 66 -5.59 3.33 2.50
N ASN A 67 -5.75 3.10 1.20
CA ASN A 67 -4.66 2.87 0.26
C ASN A 67 -4.42 4.15 -0.54
N ILE A 68 -3.18 4.61 -0.53
CA ILE A 68 -2.68 5.63 -1.45
C ILE A 68 -1.70 4.92 -2.38
N GLU A 69 -1.97 4.94 -3.68
CA GLU A 69 -1.15 4.31 -4.69
C GLU A 69 -0.68 5.33 -5.73
N MET A 70 0.59 5.22 -6.12
CA MET A 70 1.14 5.84 -7.32
C MET A 70 1.47 4.73 -8.32
N GLU A 71 0.81 4.78 -9.47
CA GLU A 71 1.08 3.89 -10.60
C GLU A 71 1.83 4.66 -11.69
N THR A 72 2.98 4.16 -12.11
CA THR A 72 3.77 4.72 -13.21
C THR A 72 3.90 3.68 -14.31
N ILE A 73 3.41 4.00 -15.50
CA ILE A 73 3.35 3.12 -16.67
C ILE A 73 4.29 3.67 -17.73
N ASP A 74 5.17 2.82 -18.23
CA ASP A 74 6.02 3.10 -19.39
C ASP A 74 5.18 2.98 -20.67
N ILE A 75 4.94 4.07 -21.38
CA ILE A 75 4.21 4.06 -22.66
C ILE A 75 5.14 4.32 -23.85
N GLY A 76 6.41 3.92 -23.72
CA GLY A 76 7.45 3.99 -24.75
C GLY A 76 8.28 5.27 -24.64
N GLU A 77 7.84 6.35 -25.29
CA GLU A 77 8.59 7.62 -25.31
C GLU A 77 8.40 8.46 -24.04
N THR A 78 7.45 8.09 -23.17
CA THR A 78 7.12 8.82 -21.96
C THR A 78 6.53 7.90 -20.89
N PHE A 79 6.37 8.44 -19.69
CA PHE A 79 5.73 7.75 -18.57
C PHE A 79 4.39 8.40 -18.24
N LEU A 80 3.36 7.57 -18.09
CA LEU A 80 2.09 7.99 -17.51
C LEU A 80 2.13 7.74 -16.00
N THR A 81 1.76 8.73 -15.19
CA THR A 81 1.62 8.56 -13.74
C THR A 81 0.17 8.77 -13.33
N ARG A 82 -0.34 7.94 -12.42
CA ARG A 82 -1.70 8.01 -11.86
C ARG A 82 -1.62 7.93 -10.34
N ALA A 83 -2.26 8.86 -9.65
CA ALA A 83 -2.56 8.71 -8.23
C ALA A 83 -3.86 7.92 -8.08
N LYS A 84 -3.91 6.99 -7.13
CA LYS A 84 -5.12 6.24 -6.80
C LYS A 84 -5.39 6.28 -5.29
N MET A 85 -6.66 6.35 -4.94
CA MET A 85 -7.17 6.16 -3.58
C MET A 85 -8.04 4.92 -3.57
N ASN A 86 -7.67 3.90 -2.80
CA ASN A 86 -8.42 2.64 -2.74
C ASN A 86 -8.76 2.13 -4.17
N GLY A 87 -7.73 2.03 -5.02
CA GLY A 87 -7.83 1.54 -6.40
C GLY A 87 -8.42 2.51 -7.43
N GLU A 88 -9.12 3.57 -7.00
CA GLU A 88 -9.76 4.53 -7.90
C GLU A 88 -8.80 5.67 -8.28
N ILE A 89 -8.74 6.01 -9.56
CA ILE A 89 -7.84 7.07 -10.08
C ILE A 89 -8.34 8.45 -9.62
N ILE A 90 -7.44 9.22 -9.02
CA ILE A 90 -7.66 10.62 -8.63
C ILE A 90 -6.87 11.53 -9.55
N THR A 91 -7.56 12.34 -10.33
CA THR A 91 -7.04 13.25 -11.36
C THR A 91 -6.78 14.65 -10.77
N PRO A 92 -5.75 15.39 -11.20
CA PRO A 92 -5.42 16.73 -10.69
C PRO A 92 -6.33 17.83 -11.27
N VAL A 93 -7.64 17.67 -11.07
CA VAL A 93 -8.68 18.65 -11.40
C VAL A 93 -9.24 19.32 -10.13
N PRO A 94 -9.74 20.56 -10.19
CA PRO A 94 -10.18 21.32 -9.01
C PRO A 94 -11.12 20.55 -8.06
N GLU A 95 -12.04 19.76 -8.61
CA GLU A 95 -13.04 18.99 -7.86
C GLU A 95 -12.42 17.88 -7.02
N GLN A 96 -11.29 17.33 -7.47
CA GLN A 96 -10.59 16.22 -6.81
C GLN A 96 -9.36 16.69 -6.00
N MET A 97 -9.01 17.98 -6.06
CA MET A 97 -7.93 18.56 -5.24
C MET A 97 -8.08 18.32 -3.73
N PRO A 98 -9.28 18.33 -3.12
CA PRO A 98 -9.42 17.97 -1.70
C PRO A 98 -8.89 16.56 -1.39
N LEU A 99 -9.17 15.59 -2.25
CA LEU A 99 -8.68 14.20 -2.10
C LEU A 99 -7.15 14.13 -2.29
N LEU A 100 -6.61 14.80 -3.30
CA LEU A 100 -5.17 14.86 -3.54
C LEU A 100 -4.41 15.53 -2.39
N ASN A 101 -4.96 16.61 -1.82
CA ASN A 101 -4.39 17.30 -0.68
C ASN A 101 -4.45 16.41 0.57
N PHE A 102 -5.56 15.71 0.80
CA PHE A 102 -5.69 14.76 1.88
C PHE A 102 -4.62 13.66 1.78
N MET A 103 -4.50 12.99 0.63
CA MET A 103 -3.45 11.99 0.38
C MET A 103 -2.05 12.56 0.62
N SER A 104 -1.77 13.76 0.09
CA SER A 104 -0.46 14.41 0.24
C SER A 104 -0.12 14.71 1.70
N ASN A 105 -1.11 15.17 2.49
CA ASN A 105 -0.94 15.44 3.91
C ASN A 105 -0.67 14.16 4.71
N ILE A 106 -1.41 13.08 4.43
CA ILE A 106 -1.19 11.76 5.05
C ILE A 106 0.23 11.26 4.77
N VAL A 107 0.62 11.18 3.49
CA VAL A 107 1.95 10.68 3.08
C VAL A 107 3.06 11.53 3.67
N LYS A 108 2.93 12.87 3.61
CA LYS A 108 3.90 13.79 4.19
C LYS A 108 4.01 13.61 5.71
N ARG A 109 2.91 13.32 6.41
CA ARG A 109 2.94 13.10 7.85
C ARG A 109 3.67 11.80 8.19
N ILE A 110 3.38 10.70 7.50
CA ILE A 110 4.09 9.43 7.67
C ILE A 110 5.60 9.59 7.40
N ALA A 111 5.98 10.32 6.34
CA ALA A 111 7.37 10.60 6.02
C ALA A 111 8.13 11.36 7.14
N ASN A 112 7.39 12.09 7.99
CA ASN A 112 7.93 12.83 9.13
C ASN A 112 7.77 12.12 10.49
N PHE A 113 7.18 10.93 10.52
CA PHE A 113 7.06 10.14 11.75
C PHE A 113 8.43 9.79 12.34
N LYS A 114 8.51 9.84 13.66
CA LYS A 114 9.57 9.22 14.45
C LYS A 114 9.20 7.76 14.72
N ALA A 115 10.17 6.94 15.09
CA ALA A 115 9.92 5.51 15.38
C ALA A 115 8.77 5.30 16.38
N LYS A 116 8.68 6.14 17.43
CA LYS A 116 7.61 6.06 18.45
C LYS A 116 6.20 6.39 17.93
N ASP A 117 6.12 7.09 16.81
CA ASP A 117 4.87 7.57 16.20
C ASP A 117 4.25 6.47 15.32
N PHE A 118 5.06 5.52 14.84
CA PHE A 118 4.55 4.31 14.21
C PHE A 118 3.88 3.42 15.27
N LYS A 119 2.67 2.98 14.93
CA LYS A 119 1.83 2.13 15.78
C LYS A 119 1.39 0.95 14.92
N SER A 120 1.69 -0.24 15.40
CA SER A 120 1.25 -1.48 14.80
C SER A 120 0.72 -2.37 15.90
N ASP A 121 -0.38 -3.07 15.63
CA ASP A 121 -0.83 -4.16 16.48
C ASP A 121 0.17 -5.33 16.32
N GLU A 122 0.54 -6.01 17.42
CA GLU A 122 1.66 -6.97 17.47
C GLU A 122 1.53 -8.12 16.46
N ASP A 123 0.29 -8.55 16.21
CA ASP A 123 -0.05 -9.66 15.32
C ASP A 123 -0.71 -9.20 14.01
N PHE A 124 -0.55 -7.92 13.64
CA PHE A 124 -1.26 -7.37 12.49
C PHE A 124 -0.91 -8.08 11.17
N HIS A 125 0.34 -8.47 10.98
CA HIS A 125 0.85 -9.15 9.78
C HIS A 125 0.20 -10.53 9.54
N TYR A 126 -0.36 -11.16 10.58
CA TYR A 126 -1.15 -12.39 10.44
C TYR A 126 -2.57 -12.18 9.90
N THR A 127 -3.07 -10.94 9.88
CA THR A 127 -4.48 -10.71 9.53
C THR A 127 -4.72 -10.61 8.02
N ASN A 128 -5.95 -10.91 7.61
CA ASN A 128 -6.37 -10.73 6.22
C ASN A 128 -6.27 -9.26 5.79
N GLU A 129 -6.45 -8.31 6.71
CA GLU A 129 -6.27 -6.89 6.41
C GLU A 129 -4.83 -6.55 6.03
N ALA A 130 -3.81 -7.15 6.65
CA ALA A 130 -2.43 -6.95 6.25
C ALA A 130 -2.15 -7.57 4.86
N LYS A 131 -2.57 -8.83 4.67
CA LYS A 131 -2.30 -9.61 3.45
C LYS A 131 -3.09 -9.15 2.22
N LEU A 132 -4.35 -8.73 2.38
CA LEU A 132 -5.21 -8.27 1.27
C LEU A 132 -5.23 -6.73 1.15
N GLY A 133 -4.94 -6.02 2.24
CA GLY A 133 -5.05 -4.56 2.30
C GLY A 133 -3.94 -3.85 1.54
N LEU A 134 -2.71 -4.38 1.51
CA LEU A 134 -1.54 -3.71 0.93
C LEU A 134 -1.76 -3.25 -0.53
N PHE A 135 -2.24 -4.13 -1.40
CA PHE A 135 -2.50 -3.82 -2.82
C PHE A 135 -4.00 -3.64 -3.15
N TYR A 136 -4.78 -3.19 -2.17
CA TYR A 136 -6.22 -2.92 -2.30
C TYR A 136 -7.02 -4.10 -2.85
N ASN A 137 -7.24 -5.11 -1.99
CA ASN A 137 -8.04 -6.30 -2.28
C ASN A 137 -7.43 -7.20 -3.37
N VAL A 138 -6.11 -7.12 -3.56
CA VAL A 138 -5.32 -8.10 -4.31
C VAL A 138 -4.47 -8.87 -3.30
N PRO A 139 -4.58 -10.21 -3.25
CA PRO A 139 -3.78 -11.02 -2.34
C PRO A 139 -2.28 -10.79 -2.47
N LEU A 140 -1.58 -10.66 -1.33
CA LEU A 140 -0.13 -10.49 -1.31
C LEU A 140 0.59 -11.69 -1.94
N GLU A 141 0.07 -12.91 -1.76
CA GLU A 141 0.60 -14.14 -2.38
C GLU A 141 0.77 -14.01 -3.90
N TYR A 142 -0.15 -13.30 -4.59
CA TYR A 142 -0.04 -13.09 -6.04
C TYR A 142 1.15 -12.21 -6.44
N PHE A 143 1.69 -11.42 -5.52
CA PHE A 143 2.92 -10.67 -5.74
C PHE A 143 4.18 -11.44 -5.30
N MET A 144 4.00 -12.46 -4.47
CA MET A 144 5.09 -13.36 -4.06
C MET A 144 5.36 -14.40 -5.14
N ASP A 145 4.31 -15.02 -5.69
CA ASP A 145 4.41 -15.98 -6.80
C ASP A 145 4.62 -15.30 -8.17
N GLY A 146 4.45 -13.98 -8.24
CA GLY A 146 4.66 -13.19 -9.46
C GLY A 146 3.47 -13.08 -10.41
N SER A 147 2.33 -13.71 -10.10
CA SER A 147 1.13 -13.73 -10.95
C SER A 147 0.47 -12.35 -11.12
N ALA A 148 0.57 -11.47 -10.12
CA ALA A 148 0.13 -10.06 -10.16
C ALA A 148 1.28 -9.07 -10.41
N GLY A 149 2.50 -9.57 -10.66
CA GLY A 149 3.74 -8.81 -10.72
C GLY A 149 4.67 -9.13 -9.55
N ARG A 150 5.86 -8.52 -9.53
CA ARG A 150 6.94 -8.88 -8.59
C ARG A 150 7.21 -7.77 -7.60
N LEU A 151 7.27 -8.12 -6.30
CA LEU A 151 7.70 -7.19 -5.25
C LEU A 151 9.16 -6.76 -5.48
N ASP A 152 9.43 -5.47 -5.32
CA ASP A 152 10.79 -4.94 -5.48
C ASP A 152 11.75 -5.46 -4.41
N LEU A 153 11.26 -5.71 -3.19
CA LEU A 153 12.06 -6.27 -2.09
C LEU A 153 12.56 -7.70 -2.36
N LEU A 154 11.91 -8.43 -3.28
CA LEU A 154 12.30 -9.77 -3.70
C LEU A 154 13.24 -9.74 -4.92
N GLU A 155 13.53 -8.56 -5.49
CA GLU A 155 14.38 -8.43 -6.67
C GLU A 155 15.80 -8.96 -6.39
N GLY A 156 16.26 -9.85 -7.27
CA GLY A 156 17.56 -10.52 -7.12
C GLY A 156 17.58 -11.70 -6.14
N THR A 157 16.44 -12.05 -5.54
CA THR A 157 16.26 -13.30 -4.78
C THR A 157 15.69 -14.40 -5.68
N ASP A 158 15.80 -15.66 -5.25
CA ASP A 158 15.15 -16.82 -5.89
C ASP A 158 13.78 -17.16 -5.26
N LEU A 159 13.30 -16.30 -4.36
CA LEU A 159 12.08 -16.55 -3.60
C LEU A 159 10.84 -16.47 -4.47
N ALA A 160 10.78 -15.54 -5.42
CA ALA A 160 9.62 -15.41 -6.29
C ALA A 160 9.39 -16.67 -7.14
N GLU A 161 10.45 -17.22 -7.74
CA GLU A 161 10.38 -18.47 -8.49
C GLU A 161 10.02 -19.67 -7.60
N LYS A 162 10.48 -19.70 -6.34
CA LYS A 162 10.09 -20.74 -5.39
C LYS A 162 8.61 -20.63 -5.01
N PHE A 163 8.12 -19.43 -4.69
CA PHE A 163 6.71 -19.22 -4.39
C PHE A 163 5.82 -19.60 -5.56
N ASP A 164 6.19 -19.25 -6.80
CA ASP A 164 5.46 -19.69 -7.99
C ASP A 164 5.36 -21.21 -8.09
N LEU A 165 6.50 -21.91 -7.94
CA LEU A 165 6.52 -23.36 -7.95
C LEU A 165 5.61 -23.97 -6.87
N TYR A 166 5.66 -23.42 -5.65
CA TYR A 166 4.94 -23.97 -4.50
C TYR A 166 3.45 -23.61 -4.47
N MET A 167 3.07 -22.42 -4.94
CA MET A 167 1.67 -21.94 -4.88
C MET A 167 0.87 -22.34 -6.13
N ASN A 168 1.53 -22.50 -7.29
CA ASN A 168 0.84 -22.67 -8.57
C ASN A 168 1.03 -24.04 -9.25
N ASP A 169 1.90 -24.93 -8.77
CA ASP A 169 2.02 -26.29 -9.35
C ASP A 169 0.93 -27.22 -8.81
N PRO A 170 -0.05 -27.66 -9.63
CA PRO A 170 -1.12 -28.54 -9.17
C PRO A 170 -0.66 -29.97 -8.82
N ASN A 171 0.57 -30.34 -9.15
CA ASN A 171 1.13 -31.67 -8.89
C ASN A 171 2.06 -31.70 -7.67
N ILE A 172 2.30 -30.55 -7.03
CA ILE A 172 3.18 -30.49 -5.86
C ILE A 172 2.41 -31.01 -4.64
N GLU A 173 2.94 -32.05 -4.01
CA GLU A 173 2.50 -32.49 -2.68
C GLU A 173 3.48 -31.92 -1.67
N LEU A 174 3.04 -30.91 -0.91
CA LEU A 174 3.84 -30.31 0.14
C LEU A 174 3.80 -31.16 1.41
N SER A 175 4.95 -31.24 2.08
CA SER A 175 5.00 -31.75 3.45
C SER A 175 4.50 -30.67 4.42
N GLU A 176 4.01 -31.06 5.60
CA GLU A 176 3.65 -30.10 6.65
C GLU A 176 4.81 -29.14 6.98
N GLU A 177 6.05 -29.63 6.93
CA GLU A 177 7.25 -28.81 7.17
C GLU A 177 7.47 -27.75 6.08
N ASP A 178 7.15 -28.07 4.81
CA ASP A 178 7.30 -27.12 3.72
C ASP A 178 6.13 -26.12 3.67
N GLU A 179 4.93 -26.53 4.06
CA GLU A 179 3.80 -25.62 4.29
C GLU A 179 4.13 -24.60 5.39
N GLU A 180 4.72 -25.03 6.50
CA GLU A 180 5.15 -24.15 7.60
C GLU A 180 6.21 -23.15 7.12
N LYS A 181 7.21 -23.59 6.36
CA LYS A 181 8.23 -22.69 5.80
C LYS A 181 7.65 -21.66 4.84
N LEU A 182 6.66 -22.03 4.03
CA LEU A 182 5.98 -21.11 3.11
C LEU A 182 5.20 -20.06 3.87
N PHE A 183 4.46 -20.48 4.91
CA PHE A 183 3.75 -19.58 5.80
C PHE A 183 4.71 -18.61 6.50
N ASP A 184 5.80 -19.10 7.08
CA ASP A 184 6.80 -18.27 7.76
C ASP A 184 7.46 -17.27 6.81
N ALA A 185 7.71 -17.67 5.56
CA ALA A 185 8.28 -16.79 4.56
C ALA A 185 7.27 -15.70 4.12
N GLU A 186 6.01 -16.07 3.91
CA GLU A 186 4.93 -15.11 3.63
C GLU A 186 4.78 -14.09 4.77
N ASP A 187 4.79 -14.59 6.00
CA ASP A 187 4.67 -13.81 7.23
C ASP A 187 5.82 -12.82 7.39
N GLY A 188 7.06 -13.30 7.24
CA GLY A 188 8.25 -12.46 7.31
C GLY A 188 8.27 -11.38 6.22
N ILE A 189 7.79 -11.68 5.01
CA ILE A 189 7.62 -10.67 3.96
C ILE A 189 6.57 -9.63 4.38
N CYS A 190 5.42 -10.07 4.89
CA CYS A 190 4.37 -9.17 5.37
C CYS A 190 4.88 -8.27 6.50
N GLU A 191 5.62 -8.81 7.46
CA GLU A 191 6.24 -8.07 8.55
C GLU A 191 7.19 -6.97 8.02
N VAL A 192 8.03 -7.30 7.03
CA VAL A 192 8.94 -6.33 6.40
C VAL A 192 8.17 -5.20 5.71
N LEU A 193 7.08 -5.52 5.01
CA LEU A 193 6.22 -4.53 4.33
C LEU A 193 5.56 -3.56 5.34
N HIS A 194 5.33 -4.02 6.56
CA HIS A 194 4.79 -3.22 7.67
C HIS A 194 5.88 -2.62 8.60
N ASN A 195 7.16 -2.84 8.29
CA ASN A 195 8.25 -2.32 9.10
C ASN A 195 8.28 -0.78 9.08
N PRO A 196 8.35 -0.10 10.26
CA PRO A 196 8.32 1.36 10.34
C PRO A 196 9.34 2.09 9.47
N GLN A 197 10.57 1.55 9.37
CA GLN A 197 11.61 2.18 8.57
C GLN A 197 11.35 2.01 7.07
N TYR A 198 10.84 0.85 6.66
CA TYR A 198 10.47 0.58 5.27
C TYR A 198 9.31 1.48 4.83
N VAL A 199 8.27 1.57 5.66
CA VAL A 199 7.11 2.46 5.46
C VAL A 199 7.53 3.92 5.35
N LYS A 200 8.41 4.39 6.25
CA LYS A 200 8.91 5.76 6.21
C LYS A 200 9.67 6.08 4.92
N ASN A 201 10.54 5.18 4.47
CA ASN A 201 11.28 5.34 3.22
C ASN A 201 10.32 5.40 2.02
N GLY A 202 9.33 4.52 2.00
CA GLY A 202 8.26 4.53 1.01
C GLY A 202 7.47 5.83 0.97
N ALA A 203 7.12 6.37 2.15
CA ALA A 203 6.42 7.65 2.27
C ALA A 203 7.24 8.84 1.77
N LEU A 204 8.57 8.84 1.97
CA LEU A 204 9.46 9.86 1.41
C LEU A 204 9.45 9.83 -0.13
N TYR A 205 9.58 8.64 -0.72
CA TYR A 205 9.51 8.46 -2.17
C TYR A 205 8.14 8.88 -2.73
N MET A 206 7.05 8.32 -2.17
CA MET A 206 5.69 8.61 -2.61
C MET A 206 5.35 10.11 -2.46
N GLY A 207 5.81 10.75 -1.40
CA GLY A 207 5.62 12.19 -1.20
C GLY A 207 6.24 13.04 -2.31
N ALA A 208 7.39 12.62 -2.86
CA ALA A 208 8.02 13.30 -3.99
C ALA A 208 7.20 13.12 -5.28
N VAL A 209 6.75 11.90 -5.58
CA VAL A 209 5.96 11.59 -6.79
C VAL A 209 4.60 12.31 -6.74
N LEU A 210 3.89 12.22 -5.61
CA LEU A 210 2.58 12.86 -5.42
C LEU A 210 2.66 14.40 -5.48
N LYS A 211 3.75 15.00 -4.98
CA LYS A 211 4.00 16.43 -5.15
C LYS A 211 4.16 16.81 -6.63
N GLY A 212 4.88 15.99 -7.41
CA GLY A 212 4.99 16.17 -8.86
C GLY A 212 3.62 16.11 -9.54
N TYR A 213 2.84 15.08 -9.20
CA TYR A 213 1.50 14.86 -9.72
C TYR A 213 0.54 16.02 -9.42
N ASN A 214 0.49 16.50 -8.17
CA ASN A 214 -0.38 17.61 -7.76
C ASN A 214 -0.03 18.95 -8.43
N ASN A 215 1.21 19.12 -8.91
CA ASN A 215 1.65 20.34 -9.59
C ASN A 215 1.30 20.35 -11.08
N ILE A 216 0.81 19.23 -11.63
CA ILE A 216 0.36 19.16 -13.02
C ILE A 216 -0.88 20.04 -13.14
N LYS A 217 -0.76 21.14 -13.87
CA LYS A 217 -1.91 21.96 -14.26
C LYS A 217 -2.57 21.28 -15.46
N THR A 218 -3.69 20.61 -15.25
CA THR A 218 -4.58 20.28 -16.36
C THR A 218 -5.22 21.58 -16.84
N TYR A 219 -4.74 22.10 -17.97
CA TYR A 219 -5.43 23.19 -18.65
C TYR A 219 -6.74 22.61 -19.21
N SER A 220 -7.87 23.02 -18.63
CA SER A 220 -9.21 22.84 -19.18
C SER A 220 -9.49 23.88 -20.26
#